data_AF-A0A377TZA4-F1
#
_entry.id   AF-A0A377TZA4-F1
#
_cell.length_a   1.000
_cell.length_b   1.000
_cell.length_c   1.000
_cell.angle_alpha   90.00
_cell.angle_beta   90.00
_cell.angle_gamma   90.00
#
_symmetry.space_group_name_H-M   'P 1'
#
loop_
_entity.id
_entity.type
_entity.pdbx_description
1 polymer ?
#
loop_
_entity_poly.entity_id
_entity_poly.type
_entity_poly.pdbx_seq_one_letter_code
_entity_poly.pdbx_strand_id
1 'polypeptide(L)' 'MGVETGACPHTAVREDPSMNIAAVEEMEDKYPDSDLIMIESGGDNLTLTFSPALADFYIYVYRCGRRGKNPP' A
#
# COMPACT_ATOMS: atom_id res chain seq x y z
N MET A 1 -0.57 -3.07 12.58
CA MET A 1 0.86 -2.69 12.69
C MET A 1 1.09 -1.53 11.76
N GLY A 2 1.96 -0.58 12.11
CA GLY A 2 2.37 0.48 11.18
C GLY A 2 3.79 0.23 10.70
N VAL A 3 4.03 0.41 9.40
CA VAL A 3 5.37 0.37 8.79
C VAL A 3 5.68 1.78 8.33
N GLU A 4 6.74 2.38 8.88
CA GLU A 4 7.16 3.72 8.47
C GLU A 4 8.02 3.62 7.21
N THR A 5 7.56 4.25 6.12
CA THR A 5 8.10 4.05 4.78
C THR A 5 8.84 5.27 4.24
N GLY A 6 9.63 5.97 5.07
CA GLY A 6 10.36 7.17 4.66
C GLY A 6 9.51 8.15 3.80
N ALA A 7 10.11 8.73 2.76
CA ALA A 7 9.46 9.73 1.90
C ALA A 7 8.93 9.23 0.54
N CYS A 8 9.09 7.94 0.20
CA CYS A 8 8.72 7.41 -1.12
C CYS A 8 7.71 6.26 -1.01
N PRO A 9 6.39 6.55 -0.98
CA PRO A 9 5.34 5.54 -0.86
C PRO A 9 5.37 4.49 -1.98
N HIS A 10 5.71 4.91 -3.21
CA HIS A 10 5.85 3.99 -4.35
C HIS A 10 6.89 2.90 -4.07
N THR A 11 8.06 3.28 -3.57
CA THR A 11 9.14 2.32 -3.29
C THR A 11 8.69 1.30 -2.28
N ALA A 12 8.05 1.75 -1.21
CA ALA A 12 7.65 0.89 -0.12
C ALA A 12 6.55 -0.12 -0.48
N VAL A 13 5.75 0.14 -1.52
CA VAL A 13 4.68 -0.80 -1.95
C VAL A 13 4.99 -1.47 -3.27
N ARG A 14 6.02 -1.03 -4.02
CA ARG A 14 6.32 -1.50 -5.37
C ARG A 14 7.79 -1.86 -5.60
N GLU A 15 8.69 -0.87 -5.61
CA GLU A 15 10.07 -1.11 -6.03
C GLU A 15 10.89 -1.93 -5.00
N ASP A 16 10.65 -1.70 -3.70
CA ASP A 16 11.27 -2.43 -2.60
C ASP A 16 10.27 -2.59 -1.45
N PRO A 17 9.34 -3.55 -1.54
CA PRO A 17 8.33 -3.79 -0.53
C PRO A 17 8.81 -4.63 0.66
N SER A 18 10.14 -4.84 0.81
CA SER A 18 10.72 -5.77 1.77
C SER A 18 10.25 -5.55 3.22
N MET A 19 10.18 -4.28 3.66
CA MET A 19 9.69 -3.95 4.99
C MET A 19 8.21 -4.30 5.20
N ASN A 20 7.38 -4.14 4.18
CA ASN A 20 5.96 -4.50 4.27
C ASN A 20 5.77 -6.02 4.21
N ILE A 21 6.57 -6.73 3.43
CA ILE A 21 6.55 -8.21 3.40
C ILE A 21 6.90 -8.78 4.77
N ALA A 22 7.98 -8.30 5.40
CA ALA A 22 8.37 -8.74 6.74
C ALA A 22 7.27 -8.46 7.79
N ALA A 23 6.54 -7.34 7.65
CA ALA A 23 5.41 -7.03 8.52
C ALA A 23 4.20 -7.95 8.27
N VAL A 24 3.97 -8.37 7.02
CA VAL A 24 2.93 -9.35 6.68
C VAL A 24 3.28 -10.71 7.28
N GLU A 25 4.52 -11.17 7.14
CA GLU A 25 5.01 -12.43 7.73
C GLU A 25 4.80 -12.45 9.26
N GLU A 26 5.13 -11.36 9.96
CA GLU A 26 4.87 -11.26 11.41
C GLU A 26 3.37 -11.34 11.74
N MET A 27 2.51 -10.78 10.89
CA MET A 27 1.07 -10.80 11.08
C MET A 27 0.47 -12.19 10.81
N GLU A 28 0.98 -12.91 9.81
CA GLU A 28 0.60 -14.30 9.52
C GLU A 28 0.96 -15.21 10.71
N ASP A 29 2.19 -15.08 11.24
CA ASP A 29 2.64 -15.84 12.40
C ASP A 29 1.80 -15.54 13.65
N LYS A 30 1.39 -14.28 13.82
CA LYS A 30 0.59 -13.83 14.96
C LYS A 30 -0.87 -14.24 14.88
N TYR A 31 -1.42 -14.36 13.66
CA TYR A 31 -2.82 -14.69 13.40
C TYR A 31 -2.93 -15.82 12.36
N PRO A 32 -2.54 -17.06 12.71
CA PRO A 32 -2.45 -18.17 11.76
C PRO A 32 -3.81 -18.60 11.17
N ASP A 33 -4.92 -18.26 11.85
CA ASP A 33 -6.28 -18.56 11.39
C ASP A 33 -6.90 -17.40 10.57
N SER A 34 -6.10 -16.41 10.16
CA SER A 34 -6.60 -15.27 9.38
C SER A 34 -6.78 -15.61 7.90
N ASP A 35 -7.95 -15.28 7.35
CA ASP A 35 -8.25 -15.48 5.93
C ASP A 35 -7.81 -14.31 5.04
N LEU A 36 -7.54 -13.14 5.64
CA LEU A 36 -7.28 -11.89 4.92
C LEU A 36 -6.39 -10.94 5.71
N ILE A 37 -5.39 -10.38 5.02
CA ILE A 37 -4.56 -9.27 5.51
C ILE A 37 -4.80 -8.06 4.60
N MET A 38 -5.09 -6.90 5.21
CA MET A 38 -5.28 -5.64 4.50
C MET A 38 -4.06 -4.75 4.67
N ILE A 39 -3.54 -4.23 3.55
CA ILE A 39 -2.42 -3.30 3.52
C ILE A 39 -2.92 -1.95 2.97
N GLU A 40 -2.77 -0.89 3.76
CA GLU A 40 -3.06 0.47 3.35
C GLU A 40 -1.75 1.16 2.94
N SER A 41 -1.70 1.78 1.76
CA SER A 41 -0.56 2.63 1.39
C SER A 41 -0.66 3.99 2.09
N GLY A 42 0.45 4.70 2.23
CA GLY A 42 0.46 6.06 2.78
C GLY A 42 -0.26 7.13 1.93
N GLY A 43 -0.90 6.72 0.83
CA GLY A 43 -1.55 7.61 -0.14
C GLY A 43 -0.55 8.27 -1.10
N ASP A 44 -0.89 8.28 -2.39
CA ASP A 44 -0.14 8.99 -3.43
C ASP A 44 -1.12 9.32 -4.58
N ASN A 45 -0.60 9.51 -5.78
CA ASN A 45 -1.33 9.84 -6.98
C ASN A 45 -1.88 8.59 -7.70
N LEU A 46 -2.46 8.80 -8.90
CA LEU A 46 -3.13 7.75 -9.69
C LEU A 46 -2.18 6.68 -10.26
N THR A 47 -0.86 6.90 -10.22
CA THR A 47 0.13 5.93 -10.73
C THR A 47 0.61 4.94 -9.69
N LEU A 48 0.14 5.04 -8.44
CA LEU A 48 0.54 4.11 -7.38
C LEU A 48 -0.08 2.74 -7.63
N THR A 49 0.79 1.74 -7.71
CA THR A 49 0.42 0.32 -7.90
C THR A 49 1.20 -0.51 -6.90
N PHE A 50 0.59 -1.58 -6.38
CA PHE A 50 1.29 -2.53 -5.52
C PHE A 50 2.13 -3.51 -6.34
N SER A 51 3.25 -3.97 -5.75
CA SER A 51 4.00 -5.11 -6.29
C SER A 51 3.16 -6.37 -6.20
N PRO A 52 3.16 -7.24 -7.24
CA PRO A 52 2.56 -8.57 -7.14
C PRO A 52 3.18 -9.45 -6.04
N ALA A 53 4.40 -9.13 -5.60
CA ALA A 53 5.02 -9.81 -4.46
C ALA A 53 4.49 -9.36 -3.10
N LEU A 54 3.74 -8.25 -3.05
CA LEU A 54 3.19 -7.68 -1.80
C LEU A 54 1.67 -7.86 -1.69
N ALA A 55 0.94 -7.80 -2.81
CA ALA A 55 -0.51 -7.90 -2.78
C ALA A 55 -1.04 -8.67 -4.00
N ASP A 56 -1.87 -9.68 -3.74
CA ASP A 56 -2.58 -10.43 -4.79
C ASP A 56 -3.64 -9.56 -5.49
N PHE A 57 -4.32 -8.72 -4.70
CA PHE A 57 -5.36 -7.81 -5.16
C PHE A 57 -5.18 -6.45 -4.50
N TYR A 58 -5.53 -5.39 -5.22
CA TYR A 58 -5.51 -4.03 -4.67
C TYR A 58 -6.78 -3.26 -5.05
N ILE A 59 -7.23 -2.44 -4.10
CA ILE A 59 -8.38 -1.56 -4.26
C ILE A 59 -7.86 -0.12 -4.31
N TYR A 60 -8.21 0.61 -5.37
CA TYR A 60 -7.88 2.02 -5.48
C TYR A 60 -9.01 2.89 -4.94
N VAL A 61 -8.74 3.63 -3.86
CA VAL A 61 -9.71 4.54 -3.25
C VAL A 61 -9.41 5.97 -3.71
N TYR A 62 -10.31 6.55 -4.52
CA TYR A 62 -10.22 7.95 -4.94
C TYR A 62 -11.36 8.78 -4.36
N ARG A 63 -11.08 10.05 -4.06
CA ARG A 63 -12.10 10.99 -3.58
C ARG A 63 -12.67 11.81 -4.74
N CYS A 64 -13.98 11.67 -4.99
CA CYS A 64 -14.70 12.59 -5.88
C CYS A 64 -14.80 13.98 -5.22
N GLY A 65 -14.34 15.04 -5.89
CA GLY A 65 -14.55 16.42 -5.42
C GLY A 65 -13.36 17.38 -5.42
N ARG A 66 -12.18 17.02 -5.95
CA ARG A 66 -11.11 18.01 -6.15
C ARG A 66 -11.38 18.85 -7.40
N ARG A 67 -12.24 19.88 -7.28
CA ARG A 67 -12.30 20.99 -8.24
C ARG A 67 -10.99 21.78 -8.18
N GLY A 68 -10.34 22.01 -9.32
CA GLY A 68 -9.44 23.14 -9.53
C GLY A 68 -7.94 22.86 -9.68
N LYS A 69 -7.54 22.30 -10.83
CA LYS A 69 -6.50 22.96 -11.65
C LYS A 69 -7.08 23.05 -13.06
N ASN A 70 -7.71 24.17 -13.38
CA ASN A 70 -7.83 24.54 -14.79
C ASN A 70 -6.39 24.71 -15.32
N PRO A 71 -6.00 24.07 -16.43
CA PRO A 71 -4.77 24.47 -17.11
C PRO A 71 -4.94 25.89 -17.66
N PRO A 72 -3.86 26.70 -17.75
CA PRO A 72 -3.90 28.00 -18.41
C PRO A 72 -4.28 27.88 -19.89
#